data_AF-A0A928J8H5-F1
#
_entry.id   AF-A0A928J8H5-F1
#
_cell.length_a   1.000
_cell.length_b   1.000
_cell.length_c   1.000
_cell.angle_alpha   90.00
_cell.angle_beta   90.00
_cell.angle_gamma   90.00
#
_symmetry.space_group_name_H-M   'P 1'
#
loop_
_entity.id
_entity.type
_entity.pdbx_description
1 polymer ?
#
loop_
_entity_poly.entity_id
_entity_poly.type
_entity_poly.pdbx_seq_one_letter_code
_entity_poly.pdbx_strand_id
1 'polypeptide(L)' 'MYKTVLEFEKGFESVNKTFRIPVPIVEKLEMLAGKYNTSVNKIVIQCLEYALENISDDDSDKTDSDS' A
#
# COMPACT_ATOMS: atom_id res chain seq x y z
N MET A 1 18.16 -20.40 22.44
CA MET A 1 18.02 -19.04 21.87
C MET A 1 16.83 -19.05 20.93
N TYR A 2 15.64 -18.73 21.41
CA TYR A 2 14.47 -18.48 20.55
C TYR A 2 14.25 -16.97 20.60
N LYS A 3 15.00 -16.25 19.77
CA LYS A 3 14.83 -14.80 19.64
C LYS A 3 14.72 -14.47 18.16
N THR A 4 13.51 -14.58 17.63
CA THR A 4 13.16 -13.89 16.38
C THR A 4 11.68 -13.53 16.43
N VAL A 5 11.46 -12.30 16.90
CA VAL A 5 10.45 -11.35 16.40
C VAL A 5 9.00 -11.86 16.37
N LEU A 6 8.37 -11.87 17.54
CA LEU A 6 6.93 -11.65 17.68
C LEU A 6 6.72 -10.47 18.62
N GLU A 7 7.36 -9.36 18.30
CA GLU A 7 7.12 -8.08 18.96
C GLU A 7 6.26 -7.24 18.00
N PHE A 8 5.00 -7.67 17.83
CA PHE A 8 3.95 -6.80 17.29
C PHE A 8 3.54 -5.83 18.40
N GLU A 9 4.49 -4.97 18.79
CA GLU A 9 4.27 -3.88 19.73
C GLU A 9 3.47 -2.77 19.03
N LYS A 10 2.38 -2.35 19.69
CA LYS A 10 1.48 -1.24 19.37
C LYS A 10 0.63 -1.42 18.11
N GLY A 11 -0.68 -1.47 18.35
CA GLY A 11 -1.72 -1.60 17.33
C GLY A 11 -1.50 -0.65 16.16
N PHE A 12 -1.40 -1.23 14.97
CA PHE A 12 -1.55 -0.49 13.73
C PHE A 12 -2.96 0.10 13.73
N GLU A 13 -3.05 1.39 14.01
CA GLU A 13 -4.28 2.15 13.81
C GLU A 13 -4.59 2.08 12.31
N SER A 14 -5.64 1.33 11.98
CA SER A 14 -6.08 1.12 10.61
C SER A 14 -7.51 1.64 10.48
N VAL A 15 -7.76 2.36 9.38
CA VAL A 15 -9.07 2.91 9.08
C VAL A 15 -9.66 2.15 7.89
N ASN A 16 -10.93 1.77 7.99
CA ASN A 16 -11.64 1.19 6.86
C ASN A 16 -11.90 2.27 5.81
N LYS A 17 -11.41 2.04 4.59
CA LYS A 17 -11.60 2.91 3.42
C LYS A 17 -12.08 2.10 2.22
N THR A 18 -13.06 2.63 1.51
CA THR A 18 -13.64 1.98 0.33
C THR A 18 -13.18 2.68 -0.94
N PHE A 19 -12.44 1.98 -1.79
CA PHE A 19 -12.00 2.46 -3.09
C PHE A 19 -12.70 1.68 -4.21
N ARG A 20 -13.00 2.34 -5.33
CA ARG A 20 -13.47 1.66 -6.54
C ARG A 20 -12.26 1.34 -7.42
N ILE A 21 -11.95 0.06 -7.53
CA ILE A 21 -10.84 -0.44 -8.34
C ILE A 21 -11.44 -1.10 -9.60
N PRO A 22 -10.88 -0.86 -10.80
CA PRO A 22 -11.28 -1.57 -12.01
C PRO A 22 -11.18 -3.09 -11.84
N VAL A 23 -12.20 -3.82 -12.30
CA VAL A 23 -12.26 -5.29 -12.29
C VAL A 23 -10.95 -5.97 -12.75
N PRO A 24 -10.34 -5.61 -13.90
CA PRO A 24 -9.13 -6.29 -14.37
C PRO A 24 -7.91 -6.10 -13.45
N ILE A 25 -7.92 -5.09 -12.58
CA ILE A 25 -6.86 -4.88 -11.59
C ILE A 25 -7.12 -5.76 -10.37
N VAL A 26 -8.37 -5.84 -9.91
CA VAL A 26 -8.76 -6.71 -8.78
C VAL A 26 -8.43 -8.17 -9.08
N GLU A 27 -8.77 -8.67 -10.27
CA GLU A 27 -8.45 -10.04 -10.69
C GLU A 27 -6.95 -10.33 -10.64
N LYS A 28 -6.11 -9.37 -11.05
CA LYS A 28 -4.65 -9.51 -10.95
C LYS A 28 -4.18 -9.55 -9.50
N LEU A 29 -4.74 -8.69 -8.64
CA LEU A 29 -4.40 -8.68 -7.21
C LEU A 29 -4.80 -9.98 -6.53
N GLU A 30 -5.95 -10.55 -6.87
CA GLU A 30 -6.40 -11.85 -6.34
C GLU A 30 -5.51 -13.01 -6.80
N MET A 31 -5.10 -13.03 -8.08
CA MET A 31 -4.14 -14.01 -8.58
C MET A 31 -2.79 -13.92 -7.85
N LEU A 32 -2.29 -12.69 -7.62
CA LEU A 32 -1.04 -12.47 -6.88
C LEU A 32 -1.19 -12.88 -5.41
N ALA A 33 -2.33 -12.59 -4.79
CA ALA A 33 -2.65 -13.00 -3.43
C ALA A 33 -2.59 -14.53 -3.28
N GLY A 34 -3.22 -15.25 -4.22
CA GLY A 34 -3.15 -16.71 -4.28
C GLY A 34 -1.73 -17.22 -4.50
N LYS A 35 -0.98 -16.62 -5.43
CA LYS A 35 0.40 -17.03 -5.75
C LYS A 35 1.36 -16.87 -4.57
N TYR A 36 1.24 -15.78 -3.81
CA TYR A 36 2.15 -15.45 -2.70
C TYR A 36 1.59 -15.83 -1.32
N ASN A 37 0.47 -16.56 -1.27
CA ASN A 37 -0.21 -16.98 -0.05
C ASN A 37 -0.41 -15.81 0.94
N THR A 38 -0.91 -14.69 0.41
CA THR A 38 -1.12 -13.42 1.13
C THR A 38 -2.52 -12.89 0.87
N SER A 39 -2.96 -11.88 1.61
CA SER A 39 -4.24 -11.21 1.35
C SER A 39 -4.10 -10.11 0.29
N VAL A 40 -5.19 -9.85 -0.45
CA VAL A 40 -5.29 -8.69 -1.36
C VAL A 40 -4.99 -7.39 -0.62
N ASN A 41 -5.48 -7.24 0.62
CA ASN A 41 -5.21 -6.07 1.44
C ASN A 41 -3.71 -5.83 1.67
N LYS A 42 -2.94 -6.89 1.97
CA LYS A 42 -1.49 -6.78 2.16
C LYS A 42 -0.75 -6.42 0.87
N ILE A 43 -1.26 -6.85 -0.29
CA ILE A 43 -0.70 -6.42 -1.58
C ILE A 43 -1.03 -4.94 -1.83
N VAL A 44 -2.28 -4.53 -1.58
CA VAL A 44 -2.70 -3.12 -1.74
C VAL A 44 -1.87 -2.20 -0.87
N ILE A 45 -1.61 -2.55 0.40
CA ILE A 45 -0.75 -1.76 1.29
C ILE A 45 0.66 -1.61 0.70
N GLN A 46 1.29 -2.70 0.26
CA GLN A 46 2.62 -2.64 -0.35
C GLN A 46 2.65 -1.80 -1.64
N CYS A 47 1.62 -1.89 -2.48
CA CYS A 47 1.51 -1.05 -3.66
C CYS A 47 1.40 0.45 -3.29
N LEU A 48 0.66 0.78 -2.24
CA LEU A 48 0.52 2.15 -1.75
C LEU A 48 1.82 2.66 -1.13
N GLU A 49 2.49 1.85 -0.30
CA GLU A 49 3.79 2.19 0.29
C GLU A 49 4.82 2.44 -0.81
N TYR A 50 4.93 1.52 -1.77
CA TYR A 50 5.82 1.70 -2.92
C TYR A 50 5.48 2.97 -3.71
N ALA A 51 4.20 3.21 -4.00
CA ALA A 51 3.80 4.43 -4.72
C ALA A 51 4.17 5.69 -3.92
N LEU A 52 3.94 5.73 -2.60
CA LEU A 52 4.28 6.86 -1.75
C LEU A 52 5.79 7.11 -1.64
N GLU A 53 6.60 6.04 -1.60
CA GLU A 53 8.06 6.15 -1.58
C GLU A 53 8.65 6.57 -2.94
N ASN A 54 7.98 6.21 -4.04
CA ASN A 54 8.45 6.47 -5.41
C ASN A 54 7.79 7.69 -6.06
N ILE A 55 6.74 8.25 -5.45
CA ILE A 55 6.33 9.64 -5.66
C ILE A 55 7.45 10.48 -5.05
N SER A 56 8.50 10.69 -5.85
CA SER A 56 9.52 11.69 -5.54
C SER A 56 8.84 13.06 -5.46
N ASP A 57 9.43 14.00 -4.72
CA ASP A 57 9.08 15.43 -4.64
C ASP A 57 9.03 16.19 -6.00
N ASP A 58 8.92 15.49 -7.13
CA ASP A 58 8.83 16.06 -8.49
C ASP A 58 7.49 16.79 -8.73
N ASP A 59 6.54 16.69 -7.79
CA ASP A 59 5.32 17.53 -7.73
C ASP A 59 5.45 18.71 -6.75
N SER A 60 6.66 19.03 -6.27
CA SER A 60 6.94 20.30 -5.57
C SER A 60 7.30 21.44 -6.52
N ASP A 61 7.20 21.26 -7.85
CA ASP A 61 7.47 22.33 -8.81
C ASP A 61 6.53 22.31 -10.02
N LYS A 62 5.26 22.72 -9.80
CA LYS A 62 4.42 23.48 -10.75
C LYS A 62 3.04 23.86 -10.17
N THR A 63 3.01 24.86 -9.29
CA THR A 63 2.00 25.92 -9.36
C THR A 63 2.69 27.27 -9.12
N ASP A 64 3.16 27.88 -10.21
CA ASP A 64 3.50 29.30 -10.28
C ASP A 64 2.24 30.18 -10.18
N SER A 65 2.39 31.34 -9.52
CA SER A 65 1.56 32.57 -9.59
C SER A 65 0.21 32.52 -8.85
N ASP A 66 -0.20 33.46 -7.99
CA ASP A 66 -0.14 34.92 -8.10
C ASP A 66 -0.47 35.62 -6.75
N SER A 67 0.06 36.84 -6.56
CA SER A 67 -0.12 37.86 -5.47
C SER A 67 0.68 37.78 -4.17
#